data_AF-A0A963ZF65-F1
#
_entry.id   AF-A0A963ZF65-F1
#
_cell.length_a   1.000
_cell.length_b   1.000
_cell.length_c   1.000
_cell.angle_alpha   90.00
_cell.angle_beta   90.00
_cell.angle_gamma   90.00
#
_symmetry.space_group_name_H-M   'P 1'
#
loop_
_entity.id
_entity.type
_entity.pdbx_description
1 polymer ?
#
loop_
_entity_poly.entity_id
_entity_poly.type
_entity_poly.pdbx_seq_one_letter_code
_entity_poly.pdbx_strand_id
1 'polypeptide(L)'
;MSSWQKIKLKDALDYVQPTPYIVQDTQYSDEYDVPVLTPGQSFLLGYTYESDGIYENVPTIIFDDFTTAFKYVDFPFKVKSSAMKMLKVTSDDYDIKFMYYLMQSLNFEASEHKRYWISKYSQQFVKVPPLDQQKKIAAILDAADEYRQKTKALIAK
;
A
#
# COMPACT_ATOMS: atom_id res chain seq x y z
N MET A 1 -27.88 7.94 13.54
CA MET A 1 -26.86 6.94 13.16
C MET A 1 -26.15 7.47 11.94
N SER A 2 -24.83 7.68 11.99
CA SER A 2 -24.10 8.18 10.82
C SER A 2 -23.98 7.05 9.78
N SER A 3 -24.43 7.32 8.56
CA SER A 3 -24.55 6.36 7.45
C SER A 3 -23.24 6.22 6.67
N TRP A 4 -23.04 5.08 6.03
CA TRP A 4 -21.91 4.88 5.13
C TRP A 4 -22.06 5.78 3.89
N GLN A 5 -20.98 6.46 3.51
CA GLN A 5 -20.94 7.35 2.36
C GLN A 5 -20.43 6.60 1.13
N LYS A 6 -21.03 6.87 -0.04
CA LYS A 6 -20.55 6.34 -1.33
C LYS A 6 -19.62 7.37 -1.97
N ILE A 7 -18.36 7.01 -2.16
CA ILE A 7 -17.33 7.88 -2.75
C ILE A 7 -16.54 7.13 -3.83
N LYS A 8 -15.72 7.82 -4.62
CA LYS A 8 -14.68 7.15 -5.42
C LYS A 8 -13.41 6.99 -4.58
N LEU A 9 -12.61 5.97 -4.86
CA LEU A 9 -11.34 5.74 -4.16
C LEU A 9 -10.42 6.98 -4.20
N LYS A 10 -10.34 7.68 -5.34
CA LYS A 10 -9.54 8.91 -5.48
C LYS A 10 -9.92 10.02 -4.51
N ASP A 11 -11.14 9.99 -3.98
CA ASP A 11 -11.63 11.04 -3.07
C ASP A 11 -11.07 10.81 -1.64
N ALA A 12 -10.68 9.56 -1.33
CA ALA A 12 -10.10 9.17 -0.04
C ALA A 12 -8.60 8.89 -0.11
N LEU A 13 -8.05 8.55 -1.29
CA LEU A 13 -6.65 8.23 -1.50
C LEU A 13 -6.05 9.09 -2.61
N ASP A 14 -5.02 9.86 -2.27
CA ASP A 14 -4.11 10.50 -3.22
C ASP A 14 -2.81 9.70 -3.34
N TYR A 15 -1.92 10.08 -4.26
CA TYR A 15 -0.68 9.37 -4.51
C TYR A 15 0.54 10.28 -4.61
N VAL A 16 1.66 9.78 -4.08
CA VAL A 16 2.99 10.35 -4.30
C VAL A 16 3.70 9.56 -5.39
N GLN A 17 4.34 10.27 -6.32
CA GLN A 17 5.16 9.68 -7.37
C GLN A 17 6.45 9.07 -6.80
N PRO A 18 6.95 7.95 -7.36
CA PRO A 18 8.06 7.21 -6.80
C PRO A 18 9.42 7.85 -7.07
N THR A 19 9.52 8.72 -8.09
CA THR A 19 10.79 9.21 -8.65
C THR A 19 11.83 9.66 -7.62
N PRO A 20 11.49 10.44 -6.57
CA PRO A 20 12.48 10.87 -5.56
C PRO A 20 13.01 9.74 -4.68
N TYR A 21 12.36 8.57 -4.71
CA TYR A 21 12.61 7.45 -3.81
C TYR A 21 13.10 6.19 -4.55
N ILE A 22 13.34 6.31 -5.86
CA ILE A 22 13.87 5.21 -6.66
C ILE A 22 15.35 5.03 -6.32
N VAL A 23 15.70 3.81 -5.92
CA VAL A 23 17.09 3.39 -5.72
C VAL A 23 17.88 3.52 -7.03
N GLN A 24 19.09 4.06 -6.97
CA GLN A 24 19.93 4.25 -8.16
C GLN A 24 20.82 3.04 -8.44
N ASP A 25 21.34 2.40 -7.38
CA ASP A 25 22.11 1.16 -7.46
C ASP A 25 21.20 -0.07 -7.20
N THR A 26 21.59 -1.20 -7.78
CA THR A 26 20.97 -2.52 -7.58
C THR A 26 21.83 -3.48 -6.75
N GLN A 27 22.96 -3.01 -6.23
CA GLN A 27 23.78 -3.71 -5.26
C GLN A 27 23.06 -3.74 -3.90
N TYR A 28 22.34 -4.84 -3.67
CA TYR A 28 21.67 -5.08 -2.41
C TYR A 28 22.49 -6.03 -1.53
N SER A 29 22.50 -5.78 -0.23
CA SER A 29 23.19 -6.59 0.78
C SER A 29 22.40 -6.58 2.07
N ASP A 30 22.36 -7.70 2.80
CA ASP A 30 21.77 -7.78 4.14
C ASP A 30 22.58 -7.02 5.20
N GLU A 31 23.77 -6.50 4.84
CA GLU A 31 24.59 -5.63 5.69
C GLU A 31 24.11 -4.17 5.71
N TYR A 32 23.20 -3.79 4.80
CA TYR A 32 22.66 -2.43 4.73
C TYR A 32 21.31 -2.31 5.44
N ASP A 33 20.92 -1.08 5.80
CA ASP A 33 19.76 -0.83 6.66
C ASP A 33 18.48 -0.42 5.91
N VAL A 34 18.60 0.14 4.69
CA VAL A 34 17.46 0.75 4.01
C VAL A 34 16.77 -0.27 3.10
N PRO A 35 15.53 -0.71 3.41
CA PRO A 35 14.85 -1.72 2.62
C PRO A 35 14.37 -1.16 1.27
N VAL A 36 14.52 -1.95 0.21
CA VAL A 36 14.00 -1.65 -1.13
C VAL A 36 12.77 -2.52 -1.39
N LEU A 37 11.61 -1.88 -1.57
CA LEU A 37 10.32 -2.57 -1.65
C LEU A 37 9.70 -2.55 -3.05
N THR A 38 8.90 -3.58 -3.34
CA THR A 38 7.91 -3.59 -4.43
C THR A 38 6.62 -4.27 -3.97
N PRO A 39 5.44 -3.94 -4.53
CA PRO A 39 4.21 -4.62 -4.13
C PRO A 39 3.97 -5.92 -4.91
N GLY A 40 4.82 -6.24 -5.90
CA GLY A 40 4.68 -7.37 -6.81
C GLY A 40 5.12 -8.71 -6.21
N GLN A 41 5.81 -9.54 -7.01
CA GLN A 41 6.16 -10.92 -6.64
C GLN A 41 7.00 -11.01 -5.37
N SER A 42 7.97 -10.13 -5.20
CA SER A 42 8.81 -10.06 -3.99
C SER A 42 8.60 -8.72 -3.28
N PHE A 43 8.11 -8.77 -2.05
CA PHE A 43 7.83 -7.57 -1.26
C PHE A 43 9.10 -6.79 -0.92
N LEU A 44 10.10 -7.48 -0.38
CA LEU A 44 11.44 -6.97 -0.10
C LEU A 44 12.39 -7.49 -1.18
N LEU A 45 13.10 -6.58 -1.85
CA LEU A 45 14.12 -6.93 -2.83
C LEU A 45 15.52 -7.08 -2.23
N GLY A 46 15.74 -6.50 -1.05
CA GLY A 46 17.01 -6.42 -0.35
C GLY A 46 17.16 -5.05 0.31
N TYR A 47 18.35 -4.76 0.82
CA TYR A 47 18.67 -3.48 1.45
C TYR A 47 19.74 -2.73 0.64
N THR A 48 19.69 -1.40 0.64
CA THR A 48 20.62 -0.53 -0.08
C THR A 48 21.44 0.31 0.90
N TYR A 49 22.68 0.64 0.51
CA TYR A 49 23.54 1.57 1.22
C TYR A 49 23.10 3.04 1.05
N GLU A 50 22.22 3.32 0.09
CA GLU A 50 21.75 4.68 -0.19
C GLU A 50 20.96 5.24 1.00
N SER A 51 21.44 6.36 1.54
CA SER A 51 20.81 7.04 2.68
C SER A 51 19.95 8.24 2.29
N ASP A 52 19.98 8.65 1.02
CA ASP A 52 19.18 9.74 0.46
C ASP A 52 17.89 9.21 -0.17
N GLY A 53 16.89 10.09 -0.37
CA GLY A 53 15.65 9.72 -1.04
C GLY A 53 14.88 8.59 -0.35
N ILE A 54 14.98 8.48 0.98
CA ILE A 54 14.19 7.52 1.76
C ILE A 54 12.77 8.06 1.90
N TYR A 55 11.77 7.22 1.64
CA TYR A 55 10.38 7.56 1.89
C TYR A 55 10.05 7.35 3.37
N GLU A 56 9.86 8.43 4.11
CA GLU A 56 9.58 8.40 5.55
C GLU A 56 8.13 8.71 5.91
N ASN A 57 7.28 9.10 4.95
CA ASN A 57 5.88 9.47 5.21
C ASN A 57 4.97 8.23 5.34
N VAL A 58 5.25 7.43 6.36
CA VAL A 58 4.52 6.22 6.72
C VAL A 58 3.45 6.51 7.79
N PRO A 59 2.42 5.66 7.93
CA PRO A 59 2.08 4.51 7.08
C PRO A 59 1.57 4.90 5.69
N THR A 60 1.77 4.03 4.70
CA THR A 60 1.36 4.22 3.31
C THR A 60 0.95 2.91 2.66
N ILE A 61 0.30 2.97 1.50
CA ILE A 61 0.07 1.79 0.66
C ILE A 61 0.94 1.94 -0.58
N ILE A 62 1.87 1.03 -0.82
CA ILE A 62 2.57 0.96 -2.10
C ILE A 62 1.68 0.26 -3.12
N PHE A 63 1.55 0.83 -4.32
CA PHE A 63 0.69 0.33 -5.39
C PHE A 63 1.46 0.30 -6.71
N ASP A 64 1.39 -0.81 -7.45
CA ASP A 64 1.99 -0.92 -8.78
C ASP A 64 0.95 -0.64 -9.87
N ASP A 65 1.24 0.35 -10.71
CA ASP A 65 0.29 0.91 -11.67
C ASP A 65 0.00 -0.04 -12.85
N PHE A 66 0.81 -1.08 -13.07
CA PHE A 66 0.61 -2.05 -14.14
C PHE A 66 -0.11 -3.31 -13.65
N THR A 67 0.29 -3.85 -12.51
CA THR A 67 -0.24 -5.11 -11.96
C THR A 67 -1.38 -4.89 -10.99
N THR A 68 -1.58 -3.68 -10.49
CA THR A 68 -2.50 -3.33 -9.39
C THR A 68 -2.22 -4.08 -8.09
N ALA A 69 -1.04 -4.71 -7.96
CA ALA A 69 -0.58 -5.26 -6.71
C ALA A 69 -0.34 -4.12 -5.72
N PHE A 70 -0.70 -4.33 -4.46
CA PHE A 70 -0.46 -3.35 -3.41
C PHE A 70 -0.15 -3.98 -2.06
N LYS A 71 0.59 -3.24 -1.23
CA LYS A 71 1.00 -3.63 0.12
C LYS A 71 0.94 -2.45 1.07
N TYR A 72 0.58 -2.72 2.33
CA TYR A 72 0.68 -1.76 3.41
C TYR A 72 2.13 -1.70 3.93
N VAL A 73 2.63 -0.51 4.21
CA VAL A 73 4.01 -0.28 4.72
C VAL A 73 3.97 0.78 5.81
N ASP A 74 4.58 0.48 6.95
CA ASP A 74 4.63 1.30 8.16
C ASP A 74 6.05 1.63 8.65
N PHE A 75 7.08 1.33 7.84
CA PHE A 75 8.48 1.63 8.10
C PHE A 75 9.12 2.34 6.90
N PRO A 76 10.18 3.16 7.07
CA PRO A 76 10.84 3.86 5.97
C PRO A 76 11.45 2.94 4.91
N PHE A 77 11.42 3.35 3.63
CA PHE A 77 11.88 2.50 2.52
C PHE A 77 12.31 3.29 1.28
N LYS A 78 13.01 2.62 0.36
CA LYS A 78 13.15 3.04 -1.06
C LYS A 78 12.39 2.08 -1.98
N VAL A 79 12.18 2.49 -3.22
CA VAL A 79 11.47 1.70 -4.24
C VAL A 79 12.34 1.45 -5.46
N LYS A 80 11.95 0.50 -6.31
CA LYS A 80 12.71 0.16 -7.54
C LYS A 80 12.03 0.57 -8.84
N SER A 81 10.74 0.87 -8.82
CA SER A 81 9.95 1.04 -10.05
C SER A 81 9.32 2.42 -10.15
N SER A 82 9.47 3.05 -11.33
CA SER A 82 8.80 4.31 -11.67
C SER A 82 7.30 4.18 -11.92
N ALA A 83 6.80 2.94 -12.00
CA ALA A 83 5.36 2.65 -12.08
C ALA A 83 4.71 2.50 -10.69
N MET A 84 5.49 2.53 -9.61
CA MET A 84 4.92 2.49 -8.27
C MET A 84 4.25 3.80 -7.88
N LYS A 85 3.42 3.75 -6.85
CA LYS A 85 2.79 4.89 -6.18
C LYS A 85 2.77 4.63 -4.68
N MET A 86 2.95 5.68 -3.89
CA MET A 86 2.69 5.64 -2.45
C MET A 86 1.37 6.34 -2.18
N LEU A 87 0.35 5.58 -1.82
CA LEU A 87 -1.01 6.08 -1.61
C LEU A 87 -1.20 6.56 -0.18
N LYS A 88 -1.77 7.74 -0.03
CA LYS A 88 -2.02 8.41 1.25
C LYS A 88 -3.45 8.88 1.34
N VAL A 89 -3.97 8.95 2.56
CA VAL A 89 -5.30 9.51 2.78
C VAL A 89 -5.32 11.00 2.46
N THR A 90 -6.43 11.46 1.88
CA THR A 90 -6.63 12.86 1.49
C THR A 90 -7.01 13.77 2.66
N SER A 91 -7.57 13.22 3.73
CA SER A 91 -7.95 13.94 4.95
C SER A 91 -7.97 13.00 6.17
N ASP A 92 -8.12 13.60 7.35
CA ASP A 92 -8.25 12.89 8.63
C ASP A 92 -9.57 12.12 8.78
N ASP A 93 -10.49 12.24 7.81
CA ASP A 93 -11.76 11.50 7.79
C ASP A 93 -11.58 10.03 7.36
N TYR A 94 -10.40 9.68 6.86
CA TYR A 94 -10.08 8.36 6.33
C TYR A 94 -8.97 7.69 7.11
N ASP A 95 -9.17 6.42 7.45
CA ASP A 95 -8.15 5.58 8.06
C ASP A 95 -7.44 4.76 6.97
N ILE A 96 -6.12 4.93 6.85
CA ILE A 96 -5.32 4.27 5.80
C ILE A 96 -5.33 2.74 5.90
N LYS A 97 -5.43 2.17 7.10
CA LYS A 97 -5.47 0.71 7.30
C LYS A 97 -6.83 0.17 6.88
N PHE A 98 -7.92 0.88 7.21
CA PHE A 98 -9.24 0.58 6.68
C PHE A 98 -9.25 0.65 5.14
N MET A 99 -8.69 1.71 4.54
CA MET A 99 -8.62 1.85 3.08
C MET A 99 -7.83 0.71 2.43
N TYR A 100 -6.74 0.26 3.05
CA TYR A 100 -6.00 -0.92 2.62
C TYR A 100 -6.86 -2.19 2.59
N TYR A 101 -7.60 -2.48 3.67
CA TYR A 101 -8.49 -3.64 3.69
C TYR A 101 -9.68 -3.50 2.73
N LEU A 102 -10.21 -2.29 2.58
CA LEU A 102 -11.25 -2.01 1.61
C LEU A 102 -10.76 -2.31 0.19
N MET A 103 -9.54 -1.89 -0.16
CA MET A 103 -8.92 -2.22 -1.45
C MET A 103 -8.78 -3.73 -1.67
N GLN A 104 -8.42 -4.51 -0.63
CA GLN A 104 -8.37 -5.98 -0.74
C GLN A 104 -9.72 -6.62 -1.06
N SER A 105 -10.82 -5.98 -0.67
CA SER A 105 -12.17 -6.47 -0.96
C SER A 105 -12.64 -6.14 -2.39
N LEU A 106 -11.91 -5.28 -3.11
CA LEU A 106 -12.29 -4.89 -4.47
C LEU A 106 -11.82 -5.94 -5.47
N ASN A 107 -12.74 -6.32 -6.36
CA ASN A 107 -12.38 -7.10 -7.52
C ASN A 107 -11.97 -6.14 -8.64
N PHE A 108 -10.76 -6.30 -9.17
CA PHE A 108 -10.23 -5.52 -10.28
C PHE A 108 -9.42 -6.42 -11.21
N GLU A 109 -9.81 -6.48 -12.48
CA GLU A 109 -9.09 -7.23 -13.50
C GLU A 109 -8.15 -6.29 -14.26
N ALA A 110 -6.85 -6.48 -14.07
CA ALA A 110 -5.83 -5.82 -14.86
C ALA A 110 -5.68 -6.53 -16.22
N SER A 111 -5.75 -5.76 -17.31
CA SER A 111 -5.30 -6.17 -18.64
C SER A 111 -3.81 -5.82 -18.88
N GLU A 112 -3.19 -6.34 -19.91
CA GLU A 112 -1.79 -6.03 -20.20
C GLU A 112 -1.58 -4.57 -20.66
N HIS A 113 -0.41 -4.01 -20.33
CA HIS A 113 0.13 -2.73 -20.83
C HIS A 113 -0.70 -1.45 -20.59
N LYS A 114 -1.37 -1.31 -19.45
CA LYS A 114 -2.02 -0.04 -19.06
C LYS A 114 -1.65 0.38 -17.64
N ARG A 115 -1.61 1.70 -17.41
CA ARG A 115 -1.51 2.31 -16.08
C ARG A 115 -2.92 2.50 -15.50
N TYR A 116 -3.15 1.95 -14.31
CA TYR A 116 -4.50 1.74 -13.79
C TYR A 116 -4.96 2.73 -12.73
N TRP A 117 -4.08 3.25 -11.89
CA TRP A 117 -4.44 4.04 -10.71
C TRP A 117 -5.38 5.19 -11.08
N ILE A 118 -4.91 6.15 -11.89
CA ILE A 118 -5.66 7.38 -12.20
C ILE A 118 -6.91 7.07 -13.04
N SER A 119 -6.75 6.21 -14.05
CA SER A 119 -7.73 6.03 -15.13
C SER A 119 -8.88 5.10 -14.75
N LYS A 120 -8.63 4.09 -13.90
CA LYS A 120 -9.60 3.02 -13.60
C LYS A 120 -9.71 2.69 -12.12
N TYR A 121 -8.62 2.31 -11.47
CA TYR A 121 -8.65 1.77 -10.11
C TYR A 121 -9.19 2.80 -9.11
N SER A 122 -8.64 4.01 -9.12
CA SER A 122 -9.09 5.12 -8.25
C SER A 122 -10.51 5.64 -8.58
N GLN A 123 -11.07 5.26 -9.73
CA GLN A 123 -12.43 5.63 -10.13
C GLN A 123 -13.51 4.69 -9.60
N GLN A 124 -13.12 3.55 -9.00
CA GLN A 124 -14.09 2.60 -8.42
C GLN A 124 -14.84 3.23 -7.26
N PHE A 125 -16.17 3.03 -7.25
CA PHE A 125 -17.01 3.46 -6.15
C PHE A 125 -16.91 2.49 -4.97
N VAL A 126 -16.74 3.05 -3.78
CA VAL A 126 -16.70 2.31 -2.52
C VAL A 126 -17.65 2.91 -1.50
N LYS A 127 -18.00 2.14 -0.47
CA LYS A 127 -18.74 2.65 0.69
C LYS A 127 -17.80 2.77 1.87
N VAL A 128 -17.74 3.96 2.47
CA VAL A 128 -16.87 4.26 3.59
C VAL A 128 -17.73 4.65 4.81
N PRO A 129 -17.58 3.96 5.95
CA PRO A 129 -18.27 4.33 7.17
C PRO A 129 -17.63 5.55 7.85
N PRO A 130 -18.26 6.10 8.91
CA PRO A 130 -17.64 7.13 9.74
C PRO A 130 -16.31 6.67 10.33
N LEU A 131 -15.37 7.60 10.57
CA LEU A 131 -13.99 7.32 10.98
C LEU A 131 -13.88 6.33 12.16
N ASP A 132 -14.69 6.50 13.21
CA ASP A 132 -14.68 5.59 14.37
C ASP A 132 -15.01 4.13 14.00
N GLN A 133 -15.89 3.94 13.03
CA GLN A 133 -16.22 2.60 12.52
C GLN A 133 -15.12 2.08 11.59
N GLN A 134 -14.50 2.94 10.77
CA GLN A 134 -13.34 2.56 9.95
C GLN A 134 -12.22 1.98 10.83
N LYS A 135 -11.85 2.69 11.90
CA LYS A 135 -10.83 2.27 12.87
C LYS A 135 -11.18 0.94 13.56
N LYS A 136 -12.45 0.76 13.98
CA LYS A 136 -12.92 -0.50 14.57
C LYS A 136 -12.82 -1.67 13.60
N ILE A 137 -13.26 -1.47 12.36
CA ILE A 137 -13.17 -2.49 11.31
C ILE A 137 -11.71 -2.84 11.03
N ALA A 138 -10.86 -1.82 10.85
CA ALA A 138 -9.43 -2.01 10.62
C ALA A 138 -8.77 -2.81 11.75
N ALA A 139 -9.03 -2.47 13.01
CA ALA A 139 -8.47 -3.19 14.16
C ALA A 139 -8.88 -4.67 14.21
N ILE A 140 -10.14 -4.99 13.89
CA ILE A 140 -10.62 -6.38 13.84
C ILE A 140 -9.91 -7.16 12.72
N LEU A 141 -9.79 -6.54 11.54
CA LEU A 141 -9.15 -7.18 10.38
C LEU A 141 -7.63 -7.35 10.59
N ASP A 142 -6.99 -6.41 11.27
CA ASP A 142 -5.55 -6.48 11.58
C ASP A 142 -5.26 -7.59 12.58
N ALA A 143 -6.06 -7.71 13.65
CA ALA A 143 -5.95 -8.82 14.59
C ALA A 143 -6.16 -10.19 13.90
N ALA A 144 -7.10 -10.26 12.95
CA ALA A 144 -7.35 -11.47 12.18
C ALA A 144 -6.18 -11.80 11.22
N ASP A 145 -5.58 -10.79 10.57
CA ASP A 145 -4.44 -10.99 9.68
C ASP A 145 -3.18 -11.40 10.45
N GLU A 146 -2.92 -10.77 11.59
CA GLU A 146 -1.80 -11.14 12.48
C GLU A 146 -1.91 -12.61 12.92
N TYR A 147 -3.11 -13.06 13.30
CA TYR A 147 -3.36 -14.45 13.66
C TYR A 147 -3.09 -15.41 12.48
N ARG A 148 -3.50 -15.05 11.26
CA ARG A 148 -3.24 -15.83 10.05
C ARG A 148 -1.75 -15.93 9.75
N GLN A 149 -1.00 -14.84 9.90
CA GLN A 149 0.44 -14.81 9.66
C GLN A 149 1.19 -15.71 10.66
N LYS A 150 0.88 -15.61 11.96
CA LYS A 150 1.44 -16.50 13.00
C LYS A 150 1.19 -17.97 12.69
N THR A 151 -0.02 -18.30 12.26
CA THR A 151 -0.40 -19.67 11.90
C THR A 151 0.41 -20.18 10.70
N LYS A 152 0.58 -19.37 9.64
CA LYS A 152 1.41 -19.74 8.47
C LYS A 152 2.87 -19.99 8.84
N ALA A 153 3.44 -19.16 9.72
CA ALA A 153 4.83 -19.30 10.16
C ALA A 153 5.07 -20.58 10.97
N LEU A 154 4.06 -21.07 11.71
CA LEU A 154 4.13 -22.34 12.43
C LEU A 154 4.07 -23.55 11.51
N ILE A 155 3.30 -23.48 10.42
CA ILE A 155 3.14 -24.58 9.45
C ILE A 155 4.36 -24.69 8.52
N ALA A 156 5.09 -23.60 8.29
CA ALA A 156 6.27 -23.57 7.42
C ALA A 156 7.56 -24.08 8.10
N LYS A 157 7.50 -24.52 9.36
CA LYS A 157 8.59 -25.19 10.08
C LYS A 157 8.44 -26.71 9.99
#